data_AF-A0A8I0Q0U2-F1
#
_entry.id   AF-A0A8I0Q0U2-F1
#
_cell.length_a   1.000
_cell.length_b   1.000
_cell.length_c   1.000
_cell.angle_alpha   90.00
_cell.angle_beta   90.00
_cell.angle_gamma   90.00
#
_symmetry.space_group_name_H-M   'P 1'
#
loop_
_entity.id
_entity.type
_entity.pdbx_description
1 polymer ?
#
loop_
_entity_poly.entity_id
_entity_poly.type
_entity_poly.pdbx_seq_one_letter_code
_entity_poly.pdbx_strand_id
1 'polypeptide(L)'
;MEDGQQDIYTAAVSRDQARIVFDDARQMCLLAKPLKKRVQIQQHKVINPKRNSLLKPLAAKAATIEGTNPSLAIVDEYHLHPDNAVYSALELG
;
A
#
# COMPACT_ATOMS: atom_id res chain seq x y z
N MET A 1 5.78 22.53 -9.06
CA MET A 1 5.64 21.58 -7.95
C MET A 1 6.55 20.42 -8.27
N GLU A 2 7.51 20.11 -7.40
CA GLU A 2 8.15 18.80 -7.46
C GLU A 2 7.03 17.76 -7.30
N ASP A 3 6.94 16.81 -8.21
CA ASP A 3 6.01 15.69 -8.07
C ASP A 3 6.50 14.86 -6.87
N GLY A 4 6.02 15.18 -5.66
CA GLY A 4 6.41 14.52 -4.42
C GLY A 4 6.15 13.02 -4.45
N GLN A 5 6.85 12.28 -3.59
CA GLN A 5 6.68 10.84 -3.43
C GLN A 5 5.23 10.49 -3.06
N GLN A 6 4.61 9.55 -3.78
CA GLN A 6 3.21 9.16 -3.61
C GLN A 6 3.12 7.70 -3.13
N ASP A 7 3.31 7.49 -1.84
CA ASP A 7 3.27 6.14 -1.29
C ASP A 7 1.84 5.68 -1.07
N ILE A 8 1.59 4.42 -1.42
CA ILE A 8 0.29 3.75 -1.34
C ILE A 8 0.43 2.53 -0.44
N TYR A 9 -0.53 2.37 0.48
CA TYR A 9 -0.56 1.24 1.40
C TYR A 9 -1.87 0.46 1.30
N THR A 10 -1.79 -0.87 1.37
CA THR A 10 -2.95 -1.72 1.63
C THR A 10 -2.88 -2.20 3.08
N ALA A 11 -4.00 -2.22 3.77
CA ALA A 11 -4.12 -2.67 5.14
C ALA A 11 -5.39 -3.49 5.32
N ALA A 12 -5.35 -4.44 6.25
CA ALA A 12 -6.46 -5.28 6.66
C ALA A 12 -6.16 -5.82 8.06
N VAL A 13 -7.05 -6.62 8.64
CA VAL A 13 -6.88 -7.23 9.98
C VAL A 13 -5.59 -8.04 10.17
N SER A 14 -5.03 -8.56 9.08
CA SER A 14 -3.73 -9.23 9.09
C SER A 14 -2.91 -8.84 7.86
N ARG A 15 -1.60 -9.04 7.93
CA ARG A 15 -0.71 -8.78 6.78
C ARG A 15 -1.07 -9.67 5.59
N ASP A 16 -1.44 -10.92 5.82
CA ASP A 16 -1.80 -11.86 4.76
C ASP A 16 -3.12 -11.47 4.08
N GLN A 17 -4.08 -10.92 4.83
CA GLN A 17 -5.29 -10.32 4.24
C GLN A 17 -4.92 -9.06 3.44
N ALA A 18 -4.09 -8.16 3.98
CA ALA A 18 -3.67 -6.95 3.27
C ALA A 18 -2.90 -7.26 1.98
N ARG A 19 -2.25 -8.42 1.92
CA ARG A 19 -1.58 -8.92 0.72
C ARG A 19 -2.54 -9.28 -0.40
N ILE A 20 -3.79 -9.65 -0.13
CA ILE A 20 -4.76 -10.01 -1.19
C ILE A 20 -4.93 -8.82 -2.14
N VAL A 21 -5.29 -7.65 -1.60
CA VAL A 21 -5.44 -6.40 -2.38
C VAL A 21 -4.13 -6.01 -3.07
N PHE A 22 -3.00 -6.16 -2.39
CA PHE A 22 -1.68 -5.88 -2.98
C PHE A 22 -1.33 -6.82 -4.13
N ASP A 23 -1.55 -8.12 -3.96
CA ASP A 23 -1.19 -9.14 -4.93
C ASP A 23 -2.10 -9.03 -6.17
N ASP A 24 -3.37 -8.64 -6.00
CA ASP A 24 -4.26 -8.29 -7.12
C ASP A 24 -3.73 -7.08 -7.91
N ALA A 25 -3.40 -5.97 -7.23
CA ALA A 25 -2.80 -4.80 -7.87
C ALA A 25 -1.45 -5.13 -8.56
N ARG A 26 -0.65 -6.01 -7.94
CA ARG A 26 0.59 -6.53 -8.50
C ARG A 26 0.34 -7.35 -9.77
N GLN A 27 -0.68 -8.21 -9.78
CA GLN A 27 -1.08 -8.96 -10.97
C GLN A 27 -1.56 -8.04 -12.09
N MET A 28 -2.35 -7.01 -11.77
CA MET A 28 -2.76 -6.00 -12.75
C MET A 28 -1.53 -5.29 -13.37
N CYS A 29 -0.53 -4.94 -12.55
CA CYS A 29 0.73 -4.38 -13.04
C CYS A 29 1.48 -5.36 -13.96
N LEU A 30 1.48 -6.65 -13.65
CA LEU A 30 2.09 -7.70 -14.47
C LEU A 30 1.33 -7.92 -15.80
N LEU A 31 0.02 -7.78 -15.83
CA LEU A 31 -0.77 -8.00 -17.04
C LEU A 31 -0.73 -6.78 -17.98
N ALA A 32 -0.63 -5.56 -17.43
CA ALA A 32 -0.63 -4.33 -18.21
C ALA A 32 0.76 -3.97 -18.77
N LYS A 33 0.95 -4.11 -20.09
CA LYS A 33 2.18 -3.72 -20.82
C LYS A 33 2.66 -2.29 -20.51
N PRO A 34 1.79 -1.26 -20.39
CA PRO A 34 2.22 0.08 -20.00
C PRO A 34 2.76 0.16 -18.56
N LEU A 35 2.18 -0.59 -17.62
CA LEU A 35 2.62 -0.59 -16.23
C LEU A 35 3.94 -1.33 -16.05
N LYS A 36 4.12 -2.50 -16.68
CA LYS A 36 5.41 -3.23 -16.72
C LYS A 36 6.61 -2.37 -17.12
N LYS A 37 6.41 -1.34 -17.96
CA LYS A 37 7.47 -0.41 -18.38
C LYS A 37 7.72 0.74 -17.41
N ARG A 38 6.77 1.02 -16.51
CA ARG A 38 6.77 2.19 -15.63
C ARG A 38 7.08 1.87 -14.18
N VAL A 39 6.82 0.63 -13.75
CA VAL A 39 7.03 0.21 -12.37
C VAL A 39 7.96 -1.01 -12.28
N GLN A 40 8.72 -1.08 -11.20
CA GLN A 40 9.46 -2.27 -10.79
C GLN A 40 8.55 -3.10 -9.89
N ILE A 41 8.27 -4.33 -10.30
CA ILE A 41 7.33 -5.22 -9.62
C ILE A 41 8.12 -6.23 -8.79
N GLN A 42 7.97 -6.21 -7.48
CA GLN A 42 8.64 -7.13 -6.55
C GLN A 42 7.61 -7.99 -5.80
N GLN A 43 8.07 -8.94 -4.99
CA GLN A 43 7.19 -9.84 -4.22
C GLN A 43 6.41 -9.13 -3.10
N HIS A 44 6.96 -8.03 -2.56
CA HIS A 44 6.41 -7.34 -1.39
C HIS A 44 6.22 -5.83 -1.59
N LYS A 45 6.49 -5.32 -2.80
CA LYS A 45 6.24 -3.92 -3.18
C LYS A 45 6.23 -3.74 -4.69
N VAL A 46 5.56 -2.70 -5.14
CA VAL A 46 5.67 -2.16 -6.51
C VAL A 46 6.25 -0.77 -6.41
N ILE A 47 7.28 -0.46 -7.19
CA ILE A 47 8.02 0.81 -7.10
C ILE A 47 7.87 1.57 -8.41
N ASN A 48 7.49 2.85 -8.35
CA ASN A 48 7.60 3.78 -9.46
C ASN A 48 8.91 4.56 -9.34
N PRO A 49 9.98 4.18 -10.09
CA PRO A 49 11.29 4.79 -9.95
C PRO A 49 11.31 6.28 -10.34
N LYS A 50 10.37 6.73 -11.18
CA LYS A 50 10.31 8.14 -11.61
C LYS A 50 10.04 9.11 -10.45
N ARG A 51 9.27 8.67 -9.46
CA ARG A 51 8.83 9.49 -8.31
C ARG A 51 9.25 8.91 -6.96
N ASN A 52 10.14 7.91 -6.98
CA ASN A 52 10.52 7.12 -5.81
C ASN A 52 9.32 6.61 -4.98
N SER A 53 8.18 6.40 -5.64
CA SER A 53 6.92 6.07 -4.96
C SER A 53 6.75 4.57 -4.87
N LEU A 54 6.02 4.10 -3.85
CA LEU A 54 5.79 2.66 -3.68
C LEU A 54 4.32 2.32 -3.39
N LEU A 55 3.96 1.08 -3.71
CA LEU A 55 2.79 0.38 -3.20
C LEU A 55 3.29 -0.80 -2.36
N LYS A 56 2.87 -0.91 -1.10
CA LYS A 56 3.20 -2.06 -0.22
C LYS A 56 2.03 -2.43 0.70
N PRO A 57 1.88 -3.72 1.06
CA PRO A 57 0.96 -4.13 2.10
C PRO A 57 1.56 -3.86 3.49
N LEU A 58 0.73 -3.35 4.40
CA LEU A 58 1.04 -3.14 5.81
C LEU A 58 0.43 -4.24 6.68
N ALA A 59 1.08 -4.52 7.80
CA ALA A 59 0.45 -5.29 8.86
C ALA A 59 -0.41 -4.35 9.72
N ALA A 60 -1.50 -4.86 10.30
CA ALA A 60 -2.25 -4.16 11.34
C ALA A 60 -1.46 -4.10 12.67
N LYS A 61 -0.27 -3.52 12.65
CA LYS A 61 0.52 -3.23 13.85
C LYS A 61 0.90 -1.75 13.80
N ALA A 62 0.65 -1.03 14.90
CA ALA A 62 0.94 0.40 15.02
C ALA A 62 2.38 0.73 14.56
N ALA A 63 3.37 -0.05 15.00
CA ALA A 63 4.77 0.13 14.63
C ALA A 63 5.08 0.00 13.12
N THR A 64 4.21 -0.61 12.32
CA THR A 64 4.39 -0.69 10.85
C THR A 64 3.69 0.43 10.09
N ILE A 65 2.81 1.18 10.76
CA ILE A 65 1.99 2.25 10.18
C ILE A 65 2.52 3.63 10.62
N GLU A 66 2.99 3.75 11.86
CA GLU A 66 3.61 4.97 12.37
C GLU A 66 4.80 5.41 11.50
N GLY A 67 4.84 6.70 11.17
CA GLY A 67 5.88 7.28 10.33
C GLY A 67 5.72 7.00 8.82
N THR A 68 4.64 6.34 8.42
CA THR A 68 4.24 6.33 7.01
C THR A 68 3.46 7.60 6.69
N ASN A 69 3.70 8.20 5.52
CA ASN A 69 2.92 9.33 5.00
C ASN A 69 2.25 8.90 3.69
N PRO A 70 1.11 8.19 3.76
CA PRO A 70 0.39 7.74 2.58
C PRO A 70 -0.18 8.92 1.79
N SER A 71 0.05 8.88 0.48
CA SER A 71 -0.81 9.59 -0.48
C SER A 71 -2.17 8.91 -0.62
N LEU A 72 -2.22 7.58 -0.39
CA LEU A 72 -3.42 6.76 -0.43
C LEU A 72 -3.24 5.56 0.50
N ALA A 73 -4.26 5.27 1.29
CA ALA A 73 -4.36 4.02 2.04
C ALA A 73 -5.66 3.30 1.70
N ILE A 74 -5.59 1.99 1.50
CA ILE A 74 -6.74 1.12 1.22
C ILE A 74 -6.87 0.18 2.41
N VAL A 75 -7.92 0.38 3.22
CA VAL A 75 -8.24 -0.49 4.36
C VAL A 75 -9.37 -1.43 3.96
N ASP A 76 -9.04 -2.70 3.77
CA ASP A 76 -9.98 -3.74 3.40
C ASP A 76 -10.55 -4.46 4.63
N GLU A 77 -11.73 -5.05 4.47
CA GLU A 77 -12.49 -5.76 5.50
C GLU A 77 -12.66 -4.93 6.80
N TYR A 78 -12.91 -3.62 6.66
CA TYR A 78 -12.93 -2.66 7.78
C TYR A 78 -13.79 -3.11 8.97
N HIS A 79 -14.93 -3.73 8.70
CA HIS A 79 -15.87 -4.21 9.70
C HIS A 79 -15.33 -5.34 10.60
N LEU A 80 -14.22 -5.98 10.22
CA LEU A 80 -13.55 -7.02 11.00
C LEU A 80 -12.43 -6.47 11.89
N HIS A 81 -12.09 -5.18 11.79
CA HIS A 81 -11.05 -4.58 12.64
C HIS A 81 -11.58 -4.43 14.07
N PRO A 82 -10.73 -4.67 15.09
CA PRO A 82 -11.16 -4.59 16.49
C PRO A 82 -11.53 -3.16 16.92
N ASP A 83 -10.90 -2.17 16.30
CA ASP A 83 -11.07 -0.75 16.55
C ASP A 83 -10.59 0.08 15.34
N ASN A 84 -10.62 1.41 15.47
CA ASN A 84 -10.22 2.34 14.42
C ASN A 84 -8.70 2.58 14.34
N ALA A 85 -7.85 1.88 15.11
CA ALA A 85 -6.44 2.24 15.25
C ALA A 85 -5.68 2.20 13.92
N VAL A 86 -5.98 1.24 13.04
CA VAL A 86 -5.37 1.12 11.71
C VAL A 86 -5.71 2.34 10.85
N TYR A 87 -6.98 2.74 10.83
CA TYR A 87 -7.44 3.92 10.09
C TYR A 87 -6.79 5.19 10.63
N SER A 88 -6.87 5.41 11.94
CA SER A 88 -6.31 6.61 12.57
C SER A 88 -4.81 6.72 12.35
N ALA A 89 -4.07 5.62 12.40
CA ALA A 89 -2.62 5.63 12.14
C ALA A 89 -2.27 5.95 10.68
N LEU A 90 -3.14 5.62 9.72
CA LEU A 90 -2.97 5.95 8.30
C LEU A 90 -3.41 7.39 7.96
N GLU A 91 -4.38 7.93 8.69
CA GLU A 91 -4.89 9.30 8.50
C GLU A 91 -3.97 10.37 9.09
N LEU A 92 -3.30 10.07 10.21
CA LEU A 92 -2.38 10.99 10.89
C LEU A 92 -0.98 11.11 10.23
N GLY A 93 -0.73 10.31 9.19
CA GLY A 93 0.56 10.21 8.49
C GLY A 93 0.85 11.35 7.51
#